data_AF-A0A3N6NC63-F1
#
_entry.id   AF-A0A3N6NC63-F1
#
_cell.length_a   1.000
_cell.length_b   1.000
_cell.length_c   1.000
_cell.angle_alpha   90.00
_cell.angle_beta   90.00
_cell.angle_gamma   90.00
#
_symmetry.space_group_name_H-M   'P 1'
#
loop_
_entity.id
_entity.type
_entity.pdbx_description
1 polymer ?
#
loop_
_entity_poly.entity_id
_entity_poly.type
_entity_poly.pdbx_seq_one_letter_code
_entity_poly.pdbx_strand_id
1 'polypeptide(L)' 'MKIPTASDGTSFHPVTCRRAGGYWVGPKGRELKFTSYRDALAALNLMAEPHWRRPNSKGNWGIVAAVSWT' A
#
# COMPACT_ATOMS: atom_id res chain seq x y z
N MET A 1 -9.74 -7.38 8.61
CA MET A 1 -8.81 -7.05 7.51
C MET A 1 -7.41 -7.29 8.02
N LYS A 2 -6.57 -7.98 7.25
CA LYS A 2 -5.16 -8.18 7.60
C LYS A 2 -4.31 -7.08 6.98
N ILE A 3 -3.17 -6.78 7.58
CA ILE A 3 -2.24 -5.76 7.10
C ILE A 3 -1.21 -6.44 6.18
N PRO A 4 -1.14 -6.05 4.89
CA PRO A 4 -0.16 -6.63 3.99
C PRO A 4 1.24 -6.12 4.30
N THR A 5 2.22 -7.01 4.18
CA THR A 5 3.64 -6.74 4.33
C THR A 5 4.39 -7.13 3.07
N ALA A 6 5.29 -6.24 2.61
CA ALA A 6 6.12 -6.43 1.43
C ALA A 6 7.38 -7.25 1.74
N SER A 7 8.08 -7.70 0.70
CA SER A 7 9.31 -8.51 0.82
C SER A 7 10.47 -7.79 1.54
N ASP A 8 10.45 -6.46 1.55
CA ASP A 8 11.40 -5.63 2.28
C ASP A 8 11.04 -5.42 3.77
N GLY A 9 10.01 -6.12 4.26
CA GLY A 9 9.54 -6.07 5.63
C GLY A 9 8.64 -4.87 5.95
N THR A 10 8.35 -3.98 4.99
CA THR A 10 7.46 -2.86 5.24
C THR A 10 5.99 -3.21 5.05
N SER A 11 5.16 -2.80 6.01
CA SER A 11 3.72 -3.01 5.99
C SER A 11 2.98 -1.79 5.44
N PHE A 12 1.76 -2.00 4.94
CA PHE A 12 0.87 -0.91 4.59
C PHE A 12 0.42 -0.15 5.85
N HIS A 13 1.05 0.99 6.14
CA HIS A 13 0.93 1.71 7.41
C HIS A 13 0.26 3.09 7.23
N PRO A 14 -0.66 3.50 8.13
CA PRO A 14 -1.50 4.69 7.95
C PRO A 14 -0.75 6.03 7.93
N VAL A 15 0.47 6.07 8.47
CA VAL A 15 1.27 7.31 8.50
C VAL A 15 2.28 7.34 7.36
N THR A 16 3.02 6.26 7.16
CA THR A 16 4.17 6.24 6.24
C THR A 16 3.76 6.02 4.79
N CYS A 17 2.63 5.35 4.54
CA CYS A 17 2.10 5.13 3.20
C CYS A 17 1.14 6.25 2.74
N ARG A 18 0.91 7.29 3.56
CA ARG A 18 0.01 8.41 3.25
C ARG A 18 0.78 9.55 2.56
N ARG A 19 0.29 10.01 1.40
CA ARG A 19 0.69 11.31 0.81
C ARG A 19 -0.41 12.34 1.00
N ALA A 20 -0.18 13.58 0.56
CA ALA A 20 -1.16 14.68 0.61
C ALA A 20 -2.54 14.28 0.03
N GLY A 21 -2.58 13.38 -0.95
CA GLY A 21 -3.82 12.87 -1.54
C GLY A 21 -4.39 11.57 -0.95
N GLY A 22 -3.77 10.96 0.06
CA GLY A 22 -4.22 9.68 0.64
C GLY A 22 -3.28 8.51 0.31
N TYR A 23 -3.86 7.40 -0.16
CA TYR A 23 -3.20 6.12 -0.42
C TYR A 23 -3.41 5.72 -1.88
N TRP A 24 -2.38 5.11 -2.48
CA TRP A 24 -2.43 4.57 -3.83
C TRP A 24 -2.18 3.08 -3.75
N VAL A 25 -3.15 2.31 -4.22
CA VAL A 25 -3.14 0.84 -4.17
C VAL A 25 -3.47 0.26 -5.54
N GLY A 26 -2.87 -0.86 -5.89
CA GLY A 26 -2.95 -1.46 -7.22
C GLY A 26 -1.61 -1.41 -7.98
N PRO A 27 -1.50 -2.20 -9.05
CA PRO A 27 -0.26 -2.32 -9.81
C PRO A 27 0.10 -1.03 -10.55
N LYS A 28 1.36 -0.92 -10.97
CA LYS A 28 1.88 0.26 -11.68
C LYS A 28 1.03 0.60 -12.90
N GLY A 29 0.53 1.84 -12.96
CA GLY A 29 -0.29 2.35 -14.06
C GLY A 29 -1.79 2.06 -13.91
N ARG A 30 -2.20 1.36 -12.85
CA ARG A 30 -3.61 1.08 -12.52
C ARG A 30 -3.88 1.33 -11.03
N GLU A 31 -3.15 2.25 -10.41
CA GLU A 31 -3.35 2.59 -9.01
C GLU A 31 -4.70 3.28 -8.76
N LEU A 32 -5.46 2.75 -7.82
CA LEU A 32 -6.64 3.39 -7.25
C LEU A 32 -6.23 4.28 -6.07
N LYS A 33 -6.86 5.46 -5.98
CA LYS A 33 -6.60 6.44 -4.94
C LYS A 33 -7.70 6.43 -3.89
N PHE A 34 -7.31 6.34 -2.62
CA PHE A 34 -8.22 6.35 -1.47
C PHE A 34 -7.80 7.43 -0.46
N THR A 35 -8.74 8.20 0.07
CA THR A 35 -8.44 9.20 1.13
C THR A 35 -8.45 8.57 2.52
N SER A 36 -9.24 7.51 2.72
CA SER A 36 -9.36 6.72 3.94
C SER A 36 -8.35 5.57 3.95
N TYR A 37 -7.66 5.39 5.08
CA TYR A 37 -6.78 4.25 5.29
C TYR A 37 -7.56 2.93 5.29
N ARG A 38 -8.73 2.92 5.94
CA ARG A 38 -9.56 1.71 6.05
C ARG A 38 -10.05 1.25 4.69
N ASP A 39 -10.44 2.19 3.83
CA ASP A 39 -10.94 1.85 2.49
C ASP A 39 -9.80 1.33 1.60
N ALA A 40 -8.62 1.94 1.70
CA ALA A 40 -7.42 1.45 1.02
C ALA A 40 -7.02 0.05 1.49
N LEU A 41 -7.07 -0.20 2.80
CA LEU A 41 -6.76 -1.50 3.39
C LEU A 41 -7.78 -2.56 2.95
N ALA A 42 -9.07 -2.20 2.91
CA ALA A 42 -10.13 -3.06 2.41
C ALA A 42 -9.89 -3.41 0.93
N ALA A 43 -9.55 -2.42 0.10
CA ALA A 43 -9.23 -2.64 -1.30
C ALA A 43 -8.04 -3.60 -1.48
N LEU A 44 -6.96 -3.44 -0.71
CA LEU A 44 -5.82 -4.35 -0.75
C LEU A 44 -6.20 -5.79 -0.40
N ASN A 45 -7.06 -6.00 0.61
CA ASN A 45 -7.53 -7.34 1.00
C ASN A 45 -8.42 -8.00 -0.07
N LEU A 46 -8.97 -7.23 -1.01
CA LEU A 46 -9.82 -7.73 -2.10
C LEU A 46 -9.07 -7.92 -3.43
N MET A 47 -7.86 -7.37 -3.56
CA MET A 47 -7.04 -7.50 -4.76
C MET A 47 -6.39 -8.88 -4.86
N ALA A 48 -6.41 -9.48 -6.05
CA ALA A 48 -5.64 -10.69 -6.33
C ALA A 48 -4.12 -10.45 -6.22
N GLU A 49 -3.68 -9.26 -6.64
CA GLU A 49 -2.29 -8.81 -6.53
C GLU A 49 -2.23 -7.47 -5.78
N PRO A 50 -2.19 -7.49 -4.44
CA PRO A 50 -2.19 -6.28 -3.63
C PRO A 50 -0.85 -5.55 -3.78
N HIS A 51 -0.92 -4.34 -4.30
CA HIS A 51 0.22 -3.46 -4.46
C HIS A 51 -0.07 -2.11 -3.83
N TRP A 52 0.93 -1.42 -3.29
CA TRP A 52 0.74 -0.06 -2.78
C TRP A 52 1.99 0.79 -2.92
N ARG A 53 1.79 2.11 -2.88
CA ARG A 53 2.86 3.10 -2.86
C ARG A 53 3.37 3.33 -1.43
N ARG A 54 4.70 3.34 -1.26
CA ARG A 54 5.37 3.68 0.01
C ARG A 54 6.73 4.37 -0.25
N PRO A 55 7.25 5.19 0.69
CA PRO A 55 8.61 5.69 0.62
C PRO A 55 9.62 4.61 1.05
N ASN A 56 10.75 4.51 0.35
CA ASN A 56 11.88 3.69 0.79
C ASN A 56 12.78 4.45 1.79
N SER A 57 13.86 3.83 2.25
CA SER A 57 14.81 4.44 3.21
C SER A 57 15.49 5.72 2.72
N LYS A 58 15.50 5.96 1.40
CA LYS A 58 16.00 7.21 0.77
C LYS A 58 14.90 8.25 0.56
N GLY A 59 13.67 8.00 1.02
CA GLY A 59 12.50 8.88 0.81
C GLY A 59 11.86 8.76 -0.57
N ASN A 60 12.37 7.90 -1.45
CA ASN A 60 11.83 7.72 -2.80
C ASN A 60 10.59 6.83 -2.77
N TRP A 61 9.55 7.23 -3.51
CA TRP A 61 8.28 6.51 -3.54
C TRP A 61 8.28 5.40 -4.58
N GLY A 62 8.14 4.16 -4.13
CA GLY A 62 8.04 2.97 -4.96
C GLY A 62 6.69 2.27 -4.80
N ILE A 63 6.42 1.33 -5.71
CA ILE A 63 5.34 0.36 -5.55
C ILE A 63 5.95 -0.92 -5.01
N VAL A 64 5.28 -1.54 -4.04
CA VAL A 64 5.60 -2.87 -3.52
C VAL A 64 4.39 -3.77 -3.64
N ALA A 65 4.60 -5.08 -3.59
CA ALA A 65 3.57 -6.11 -3.58
C ALA A 65 3.50 -6.78 -2.20
N ALA A 66 2.32 -7.22 -1.79
CA ALA A 66 2.14 -8.02 -0.58
C ALA A 66 2.79 -9.40 -0.76
N VAL A 67 3.57 -9.84 0.23
CA VAL A 67 4.09 -11.22 0.31
C VAL A 67 3.59 -11.95 1.55
N SER A 68 3.12 -11.23 2.58
CA SER A 68 2.55 -11.79 3.79
C SER A 68 1.50 -10.86 4.39
N TRP A 69 0.76 -11.36 5.38
CA TRP A 69 -0.37 -10.67 6.01
C TRP A 69 -0.33 -10.88 7.53
N THR A 70 -0.43 -9.79 8.30
CA THR A 70 -0.47 -9.80 9.77
C THR A 70 -1.77 -9.23 10.33
#